data_AF-A0A378MN46-F1
#
_entry.id   AF-A0A378MN46-F1
#
_cell.length_a   1.000
_cell.length_b   1.000
_cell.length_c   1.000
_cell.angle_alpha   90.00
_cell.angle_beta   90.00
_cell.angle_gamma   90.00
#
_symmetry.space_group_name_H-M   'P 1'
#
loop_
_entity.id
_entity.type
_entity.pdbx_description
1 polymer ?
#
loop_
_entity_poly.entity_id
_entity_poly.type
_entity_poly.pdbx_seq_one_letter_code
_entity_poly.pdbx_strand_id
1 'polypeptide(L)'
;MKKRTRISLISIIMGVLLVLAACGGNSGSSDKTKEVKKDFPLATKGDGKAKADGVANVALVSDTPFQGILNPAFTQGTPDQEIESFFYPSLFGLDKDYNIANNGAGKIKFSDNNKK
;
A
#
# COMPACT_ATOMS: atom_id res chain seq x y z
N MET A 1 33.52 -35.77 -40.60
CA MET A 1 33.31 -35.03 -39.32
C MET A 1 32.17 -34.00 -39.36
N LYS A 2 31.79 -33.41 -40.51
CA LYS A 2 30.75 -32.36 -40.63
C LYS A 2 29.28 -32.76 -40.40
N LYS A 3 28.93 -34.06 -40.44
CA LYS A 3 27.53 -34.52 -40.33
C LYS A 3 27.09 -34.81 -38.89
N ARG A 4 28.01 -35.25 -38.02
CA ARG A 4 27.71 -35.55 -36.60
C ARG A 4 27.51 -34.29 -35.74
N THR A 5 28.23 -33.22 -36.05
CA THR A 5 28.06 -31.90 -35.40
C THR A 5 26.76 -31.20 -35.82
N ARG A 6 26.29 -31.36 -37.06
CA ARG A 6 25.01 -30.81 -37.52
C ARG A 6 23.80 -31.49 -36.87
N ILE A 7 23.86 -32.80 -36.64
CA ILE A 7 22.79 -33.56 -35.95
C ILE A 7 22.76 -33.18 -34.46
N SER A 8 23.93 -32.99 -33.83
CA SER A 8 24.04 -32.55 -32.43
C SER A 8 23.49 -31.14 -32.19
N LEU A 9 23.69 -30.19 -33.13
CA LEU A 9 23.14 -28.83 -33.03
C LEU A 9 21.61 -28.77 -33.17
N ILE A 10 21.02 -29.65 -33.99
CA ILE A 10 19.55 -29.72 -34.16
C ILE A 10 18.87 -30.26 -32.90
N SER A 11 19.50 -31.22 -32.21
CA SER A 11 18.99 -31.79 -30.95
C SER A 11 18.95 -30.76 -29.80
N ILE A 12 19.97 -29.90 -29.71
CA ILE A 12 20.04 -28.84 -28.69
C ILE A 12 18.97 -27.78 -28.90
N ILE A 13 18.69 -27.38 -30.15
CA ILE A 13 17.65 -26.40 -30.48
C ILE A 13 16.25 -26.95 -30.13
N MET A 14 16.00 -28.24 -30.37
CA MET A 14 14.72 -28.87 -30.01
C MET A 14 14.53 -28.97 -28.48
N GLY A 15 15.60 -29.18 -27.72
CA GLY A 15 15.57 -29.16 -26.25
C GLY A 15 15.24 -27.79 -25.66
N VAL A 16 15.79 -26.71 -26.24
CA VAL A 16 15.50 -25.33 -25.80
C VAL A 16 14.03 -24.95 -26.07
N LEU A 17 13.42 -25.43 -27.16
CA LEU A 17 12.00 -25.21 -27.45
C LEU A 17 11.09 -25.93 -26.45
N LEU A 18 11.46 -27.13 -25.97
CA LEU A 18 10.70 -27.86 -24.95
C LEU A 18 10.74 -27.16 -23.59
N VAL A 19 11.86 -26.53 -23.21
CA VAL A 19 11.97 -25.74 -21.97
C VAL A 19 11.15 -24.45 -22.05
N LEU A 20 11.06 -23.80 -23.21
CA LEU A 20 10.22 -22.60 -23.39
C LEU A 20 8.72 -22.90 -23.32
N ALA A 21 8.26 -24.05 -23.83
CA ALA A 21 6.85 -24.45 -23.74
C ALA A 21 6.40 -24.78 -22.31
N ALA A 22 7.33 -25.17 -21.42
CA ALA A 22 7.03 -25.41 -20.00
C ALA A 22 6.89 -24.11 -19.18
N CYS A 23 7.51 -23.01 -19.62
CA CYS A 23 7.36 -21.69 -19.01
C CYS A 23 6.31 -20.82 -19.72
N GLY A 24 5.92 -21.17 -20.95
CA GLY A 24 4.81 -20.58 -21.72
C GLY A 24 3.50 -21.38 -21.62
N GLY A 25 3.52 -22.51 -20.91
CA GLY A 25 2.31 -23.24 -20.56
C GLY A 25 1.49 -22.37 -19.64
N ASN A 26 0.40 -21.84 -20.16
CA ASN A 26 -0.71 -21.30 -19.39
C ASN A 26 -1.33 -22.45 -18.58
N SER A 27 -0.62 -22.90 -17.55
CA SER A 27 -1.20 -23.41 -16.33
C SER A 27 -1.94 -22.23 -15.73
N GLY A 28 -3.12 -21.99 -16.27
CA GLY A 28 -4.18 -21.28 -15.59
C GLY A 28 -4.50 -22.08 -14.34
N SER A 29 -3.62 -21.96 -13.34
CA SER A 29 -4.08 -21.85 -11.97
C SER A 29 -4.98 -20.62 -12.01
N SER A 30 -6.24 -20.86 -12.30
CA SER A 30 -7.31 -20.04 -11.76
C SER A 30 -7.21 -20.24 -10.26
N ASP A 31 -6.18 -19.64 -9.67
CA ASP A 31 -6.21 -19.27 -8.29
C ASP A 31 -7.38 -18.30 -8.27
N LYS A 32 -8.54 -18.87 -7.99
CA LYS A 32 -9.70 -18.13 -7.54
C LYS A 32 -9.17 -17.52 -6.26
N THR A 33 -8.47 -16.39 -6.37
CA THR A 33 -8.21 -15.48 -5.28
C THR A 33 -9.59 -15.34 -4.69
N LYS A 34 -9.84 -16.04 -3.57
CA LYS A 34 -11.11 -15.94 -2.89
C LYS A 34 -11.13 -14.48 -2.52
N GLU A 35 -11.93 -13.70 -3.23
CA GLU A 35 -12.19 -12.33 -2.84
C GLU A 35 -12.66 -12.44 -1.41
N VAL A 36 -11.77 -12.09 -0.49
CA VAL A 36 -12.11 -11.95 0.91
C VAL A 36 -13.09 -10.80 0.89
N LYS A 37 -14.39 -11.12 0.94
CA LYS A 37 -15.43 -10.13 1.19
C LYS A 37 -15.06 -9.45 2.49
N LYS A 38 -14.49 -8.25 2.38
CA LYS A 38 -14.18 -7.41 3.53
C LYS A 38 -15.48 -6.81 4.02
N ASP A 39 -16.30 -7.63 4.68
CA ASP A 39 -17.58 -7.21 5.27
C ASP A 39 -17.37 -6.42 6.58
N PHE A 40 -16.18 -5.84 6.77
CA PHE A 40 -15.87 -5.01 7.93
C PHE A 40 -16.26 -3.56 7.64
N PRO A 41 -17.14 -2.95 8.44
CA PRO A 41 -17.49 -1.56 8.27
C PRO A 41 -16.27 -0.67 8.55
N LEU A 42 -16.00 0.30 7.67
CA LEU A 42 -14.95 1.31 7.86
C LEU A 42 -15.26 2.31 8.97
N ALA A 43 -16.55 2.45 9.33
CA ALA A 43 -17.01 3.35 10.37
C ALA A 43 -18.12 2.68 11.19
N THR A 44 -18.08 2.90 12.50
CA THR A 44 -19.15 2.50 13.41
C THR A 44 -20.08 3.70 13.66
N LYS A 45 -21.38 3.43 13.81
CA LYS A 45 -22.36 4.44 14.23
C LYS A 45 -22.70 4.21 15.69
N GLY A 46 -22.62 5.27 16.49
CA GLY A 46 -23.16 5.25 17.85
C GLY A 46 -24.66 5.56 17.84
N ASP A 47 -25.43 4.91 18.72
CA ASP A 47 -26.88 5.12 18.83
C ASP A 47 -27.24 6.39 19.62
N GLY A 48 -26.27 6.99 20.30
CA GLY A 48 -26.43 8.19 21.11
C GLY A 48 -26.08 9.49 20.38
N LYS A 49 -26.57 10.62 20.90
CA LYS A 49 -26.11 11.94 20.46
C LYS A 49 -24.67 12.19 20.95
N ALA A 50 -23.85 12.80 20.10
CA ALA A 50 -22.51 13.25 20.50
C ALA A 50 -22.62 14.21 21.70
N LYS A 51 -21.79 13.99 22.72
CA LYS A 51 -21.66 14.90 23.86
C LYS A 51 -20.78 16.08 23.44
N ALA A 52 -21.03 17.26 24.03
CA ALA A 52 -20.23 18.46 23.75
C ALA A 52 -18.81 18.34 24.33
N ASP A 53 -18.67 17.56 25.40
CA ASP A 53 -17.45 17.31 26.14
C ASP A 53 -17.26 15.81 26.39
N GLY A 54 -16.00 15.40 26.57
CA GLY A 54 -15.65 14.02 26.86
C GLY A 54 -14.16 13.76 26.78
N VAL A 55 -13.75 12.64 27.39
CA VAL A 55 -12.39 12.11 27.29
C VAL A 55 -12.46 10.81 26.50
N ALA A 56 -11.75 10.76 25.36
CA ALA A 56 -11.53 9.52 24.63
C ALA A 56 -10.29 8.82 25.18
N ASN A 57 -10.47 7.61 25.71
CA ASN A 57 -9.35 6.77 26.13
C ASN A 57 -8.98 5.85 24.97
N VAL A 58 -7.74 5.97 24.49
CA VAL A 58 -7.20 5.17 23.39
C VAL A 58 -6.02 4.37 23.90
N ALA A 59 -5.95 3.10 23.52
CA ALA A 59 -4.81 2.24 23.79
C ALA A 59 -3.98 2.07 22.52
N LEU A 60 -2.70 2.42 22.59
CA LEU A 60 -1.72 2.12 21.56
C LEU A 60 -1.12 0.74 21.85
N VAL A 61 -1.38 -0.23 20.98
CA VAL A 61 -0.87 -1.60 21.14
C VAL A 61 0.41 -1.75 20.32
N SER A 62 1.55 -1.86 21.00
CA SER A 62 2.85 -2.12 20.38
C SER A 62 3.68 -3.06 21.24
N ASP A 63 4.51 -3.87 20.58
CA ASP A 63 5.56 -4.68 21.19
C ASP A 63 6.82 -3.87 21.52
N THR A 64 6.89 -2.61 21.05
CA THR A 64 7.97 -1.66 21.31
C THR A 64 7.45 -0.45 22.09
N PRO A 65 8.24 0.13 23.01
CA PRO A 65 7.88 1.40 23.64
C PRO A 65 7.95 2.55 22.62
N PHE A 66 7.09 3.54 22.80
CA PHE A 66 7.18 4.80 22.07
C PHE A 66 8.42 5.57 22.55
N GLN A 67 9.17 6.18 21.64
CA GLN A 67 10.46 6.83 21.95
C GLN A 67 10.24 8.25 22.46
N GLY A 68 9.08 8.84 22.20
CA GLY A 68 8.72 10.20 22.62
C GLY A 68 9.32 11.28 21.73
N ILE A 69 9.80 10.91 20.54
CA ILE A 69 10.23 11.88 19.52
C ILE A 69 8.98 12.24 18.73
N LEU A 70 8.31 13.30 19.16
CA LEU A 70 7.02 13.75 18.63
C LEU A 70 7.18 14.96 17.70
N ASN A 71 8.16 14.87 16.81
CA ASN A 71 8.40 15.87 15.78
C ASN A 71 8.61 15.15 14.44
N PRO A 72 7.72 15.33 13.46
CA PRO A 72 7.73 14.56 12.22
C PRO A 72 9.01 14.72 11.39
N ALA A 73 9.84 15.72 11.65
CA ALA A 73 11.16 15.85 11.04
C ALA A 73 12.19 14.84 11.56
N PHE A 74 11.96 14.27 12.74
CA PHE A 74 12.90 13.40 13.47
C PHE A 74 12.32 12.04 13.86
N THR A 75 11.00 11.87 13.77
CA THR A 75 10.28 10.65 14.13
C THR A 75 10.58 9.50 13.17
N GLN A 76 10.86 8.32 13.72
CA GLN A 76 11.25 7.14 12.94
C GLN A 76 10.41 5.89 13.22
N GLY A 77 9.74 5.83 14.38
CA GLY A 77 8.95 4.67 14.80
C GLY A 77 7.44 4.87 14.65
N THR A 78 6.72 3.80 14.32
CA THR A 78 5.25 3.81 14.19
C THR A 78 4.53 4.25 15.47
N PRO A 79 4.92 3.83 16.70
CA PRO A 79 4.21 4.26 17.90
C PRO A 79 4.17 5.78 18.08
N ASP A 80 5.29 6.46 17.82
CA ASP A 80 5.37 7.92 17.89
C ASP A 80 4.53 8.57 16.79
N GLN A 81 4.56 8.04 15.56
CA GLN A 81 3.74 8.53 14.44
C GLN A 81 2.23 8.40 14.70
N GLU A 82 1.79 7.31 15.33
CA GLU A 82 0.38 7.15 15.70
C GLU A 82 -0.05 8.19 16.74
N ILE A 83 0.80 8.50 17.71
CA ILE A 83 0.56 9.55 18.70
C ILE A 83 0.54 10.92 18.02
N GLU A 84 1.47 11.20 17.11
CA GLU A 84 1.53 12.44 16.33
C GLU A 84 0.26 12.71 15.55
N SER A 85 -0.37 11.66 15.00
CA SER A 85 -1.59 11.81 14.20
C SER A 85 -2.74 12.51 14.93
N PHE A 86 -2.75 12.49 16.27
CA PHE A 86 -3.77 13.16 17.08
C PHE A 86 -3.64 14.70 17.12
N PHE A 87 -2.43 15.24 16.96
CA PHE A 87 -2.17 16.68 17.12
C PHE A 87 -1.36 17.32 15.98
N TYR A 88 -0.77 16.51 15.09
CA TYR A 88 -0.06 16.94 13.90
C TYR A 88 -0.74 16.38 12.63
N PRO A 89 -1.95 16.86 12.29
CA PRO A 89 -2.62 16.41 11.07
C PRO A 89 -1.91 16.96 9.83
N SER A 90 -2.05 16.25 8.70
CA SER A 90 -1.57 16.74 7.41
C SER A 90 -2.21 18.09 7.05
N LEU A 91 -1.44 18.97 6.42
CA LEU A 91 -1.93 20.28 5.98
C LEU A 91 -3.05 20.14 4.94
N PHE A 92 -2.92 19.20 4.01
CA PHE A 92 -3.93 18.88 3.02
C PHE A 92 -4.57 17.53 3.35
N GLY A 93 -5.88 17.41 3.14
CA GLY A 93 -6.55 16.12 3.28
C GLY A 93 -6.61 15.39 1.94
N LEU A 94 -7.14 14.17 1.97
CA LEU A 94 -7.30 13.33 0.79
C LEU A 94 -8.79 13.00 0.57
N ASP A 95 -9.16 12.73 -0.68
CA ASP A 95 -10.45 12.12 -1.02
C ASP A 95 -10.39 10.58 -0.95
N LYS A 96 -11.52 9.92 -1.24
CA LYS A 96 -11.65 8.45 -1.23
C LYS A 96 -10.72 7.73 -2.22
N ASP A 97 -10.20 8.44 -3.21
CA ASP A 97 -9.33 7.93 -4.27
C ASP A 97 -7.87 8.37 -4.03
N TYR A 98 -7.55 8.86 -2.82
CA TYR A 98 -6.24 9.32 -2.38
C TYR A 98 -5.71 10.55 -3.14
N ASN A 99 -6.58 11.34 -3.78
CA ASN A 99 -6.17 12.63 -4.37
C ASN A 99 -6.16 13.73 -3.31
N ILE A 100 -5.28 14.73 -3.48
CA ILE A 100 -5.27 15.90 -2.61
C ILE A 100 -6.61 16.62 -2.69
N ALA A 101 -7.26 16.75 -1.54
CA ALA A 101 -8.53 17.40 -1.36
C ALA A 101 -8.38 18.66 -0.48
N ASN A 102 -9.31 19.59 -0.65
CA ASN A 102 -9.36 20.85 0.09
C ASN A 102 -10.17 20.73 1.40
N ASN A 103 -10.14 19.56 2.04
CA ASN A 103 -10.81 19.23 3.30
C ASN A 103 -9.84 19.19 4.51
N GLY A 104 -8.54 19.49 4.30
CA GLY A 104 -7.56 19.66 5.36
C GLY A 104 -7.51 21.09 5.91
N ALA A 105 -6.50 21.39 6.72
CA ALA A 105 -6.26 22.72 7.28
C ALA A 105 -5.88 23.76 6.21
N GLY A 106 -5.29 23.32 5.10
CA GLY A 106 -4.87 24.12 3.96
C GLY A 106 -5.58 23.72 2.66
N LYS A 107 -5.48 24.60 1.66
CA LYS A 107 -5.96 24.37 0.29
C LYS A 107 -4.81 24.54 -0.70
N ILE A 108 -4.78 23.71 -1.73
CA ILE A 108 -3.76 23.78 -2.78
C ILE A 108 -4.37 24.17 -4.12
N LYS A 109 -3.64 24.98 -4.91
CA LYS A 109 -3.95 25.31 -6.30
C LYS A 109 -2.68 25.16 -7.13
N PHE A 110 -2.78 24.47 -8.25
CA PHE A 110 -1.69 24.33 -9.21
C PHE A 110 -1.85 25.36 -10.33
N SER A 111 -0.74 25.97 -10.74
CA SER A 111 -0.68 26.89 -11.88
C SER A 111 0.54 26.53 -12.72
N ASP A 112 0.35 26.39 -14.03
CA ASP A 112 1.44 26.05 -14.95
C ASP A 112 2.49 27.16 -15.05
N ASN A 113 2.09 28.41 -14.80
CA ASN A 113 2.98 29.57 -14.87
C ASN A 113 3.96 29.67 -13.69
N ASN A 114 3.84 28.80 -12.68
CA ASN A 114 4.66 28.80 -11.45
C ASN A 114 5.47 27.52 -11.25
N LYS A 115 5.60 26.69 -12.29
CA LYS A 115 6.51 25.54 -12.29
C LYS A 115 7.89 26.04 -12.72
N LYS A 116 8.80 26.24 -11.75
CA LYS A 116 10.23 26.40 -12.04
C LYS A 116 10.92 25.05 -11.95
#